data_AF-A0A9P6B3Q4-F1
#
_entry.id   AF-A0A9P6B3Q4-F1
#
_cell.length_a   1.000
_cell.length_b   1.000
_cell.length_c   1.000
_cell.angle_alpha   90.00
_cell.angle_beta   90.00
_cell.angle_gamma   90.00
#
_symmetry.space_group_name_H-M   'P 1'
#
loop_
_entity.id
_entity.type
_entity.pdbx_description
1 polymer ?
#
loop_
_entity_poly.entity_id
_entity_poly.type
_entity_poly.pdbx_seq_one_letter_code
_entity_poly.pdbx_strand_id
1 'polypeptide(L)'
;MSIQRQEPFLNEIPAPPPNVLVILVVDSSDVTGAAIPQFCSYLSSVLDRLYHIHQTYDVKLGQIAFSAPSSDHSPIISQTNFQNPSHVLSLIRDHPSNMGIGRITNGSGVPMAIVDGIIAALEMFDRESSALQSANTSSPNTICHLILATSQPPDKTRQSSTETRNQFYPISWQTLPAELRKRYINLSLFLTTPNPSLYYMYNQVAPDSRYMDKPWFPTGGNSVYLMGMTALSKFDSRGDSWPSFFMLVT
;
A
#
# COMPACT_ATOMS: atom_id res chain seq x y z
N MET A 1 37.11 -51.21 -19.05
CA MET A 1 37.21 -49.74 -18.98
C MET A 1 35.81 -49.19 -19.20
N SER A 2 35.12 -48.82 -18.12
CA SER A 2 33.73 -48.34 -18.17
C SER A 2 33.73 -46.83 -18.31
N ILE A 3 33.16 -46.33 -19.41
CA ILE A 3 33.01 -44.91 -19.69
C ILE A 3 31.82 -44.41 -18.86
N GLN A 4 32.11 -43.68 -17.80
CA GLN A 4 31.10 -43.04 -16.95
C GLN A 4 30.58 -41.80 -17.69
N ARG A 5 29.37 -41.88 -18.25
CA ARG A 5 28.68 -40.71 -18.82
C ARG A 5 28.37 -39.73 -17.69
N GLN A 6 29.02 -38.57 -17.71
CA GLN A 6 28.57 -37.42 -16.93
C GLN A 6 27.28 -36.90 -17.57
N GLU A 7 26.17 -37.05 -16.86
CA GLU A 7 24.92 -36.34 -17.16
C GLU A 7 25.20 -34.82 -17.08
N PRO A 8 24.77 -34.01 -18.06
CA PRO A 8 24.91 -32.57 -18.00
C PRO A 8 24.08 -32.04 -16.83
N PHE A 9 24.72 -31.38 -15.89
CA PHE A 9 24.04 -30.60 -14.87
C PHE A 9 23.14 -29.58 -15.57
N LEU A 10 21.83 -29.83 -15.59
CA LEU A 10 20.85 -28.83 -15.93
C LEU A 10 21.05 -27.70 -14.91
N ASN A 11 21.59 -26.57 -15.36
CA ASN A 11 21.70 -25.36 -14.55
C ASN A 11 20.28 -24.99 -14.09
N GLU A 12 19.97 -25.27 -12.83
CA GLU A 12 18.73 -24.80 -12.22
C GLU A 12 18.73 -23.28 -12.32
N ILE A 13 17.76 -22.74 -13.06
CA ILE A 13 17.52 -21.30 -13.09
C ILE A 13 17.09 -20.92 -11.66
N PRO A 14 17.85 -20.06 -10.95
CA PRO A 14 17.49 -19.69 -9.60
C PRO A 14 16.10 -19.07 -9.60
N ALA A 15 15.25 -19.51 -8.66
CA ALA A 15 13.92 -18.95 -8.48
C ALA A 15 14.03 -17.43 -8.29
N PRO A 16 13.09 -16.62 -8.83
CA PRO A 16 13.13 -15.19 -8.63
C PRO A 16 13.00 -14.86 -7.14
N PRO A 17 13.60 -13.75 -6.70
CA PRO A 17 13.47 -13.33 -5.32
C PRO A 17 12.01 -13.02 -4.96
N PRO A 18 11.61 -13.21 -3.70
CA PRO A 18 10.33 -12.76 -3.20
C PRO A 18 10.19 -11.22 -3.28
N ASN A 19 8.97 -10.70 -3.23
CA ASN A 19 8.71 -9.27 -3.45
C ASN A 19 8.15 -8.58 -2.21
N VAL A 20 8.59 -7.34 -1.97
CA VAL A 20 7.89 -6.39 -1.08
C VAL A 20 7.30 -5.30 -1.96
N LEU A 21 5.98 -5.23 -2.01
CA LEU A 21 5.24 -4.27 -2.81
C LEU A 21 4.73 -3.15 -1.90
N VAL A 22 5.17 -1.92 -2.16
CA VAL A 22 4.72 -0.73 -1.43
C VAL A 22 3.92 0.15 -2.37
N ILE A 23 2.73 0.59 -1.98
CA ILE A 23 1.97 1.61 -2.74
C ILE A 23 1.77 2.83 -1.85
N LEU A 24 2.21 4.00 -2.35
CA LEU A 24 1.85 5.29 -1.78
C LEU A 24 0.53 5.77 -2.40
N VAL A 25 -0.52 5.83 -1.58
CA VAL A 25 -1.82 6.41 -1.93
C VAL A 25 -1.85 7.82 -1.34
N VAL A 26 -1.95 8.85 -2.18
CA VAL A 26 -1.80 10.24 -1.76
C VAL A 26 -2.90 11.13 -2.34
N ASP A 27 -3.46 12.03 -1.54
CA ASP A 27 -4.46 12.97 -2.07
C ASP A 27 -3.79 14.11 -2.86
N SER A 28 -4.52 14.70 -3.80
CA SER A 28 -4.01 15.72 -4.70
C SER A 28 -4.12 17.16 -4.20
N SER A 29 -4.46 17.38 -2.92
CA SER A 29 -4.58 18.75 -2.39
C SER A 29 -3.24 19.45 -2.33
N ASP A 30 -3.28 20.77 -2.49
CA ASP A 30 -2.16 21.69 -2.24
C ASP A 30 -1.59 21.56 -0.82
N VAL A 31 -2.42 21.33 0.19
CA VAL A 31 -1.98 21.08 1.58
C VAL A 31 -1.08 19.84 1.64
N THR A 32 -1.50 18.74 1.01
CA THR A 32 -0.67 17.53 0.91
C THR A 32 0.57 17.75 0.06
N GLY A 33 0.46 18.53 -1.02
CA GLY A 33 1.61 18.97 -1.82
C GLY A 33 2.68 19.69 -1.00
N ALA A 34 2.28 20.58 -0.09
CA ALA A 34 3.20 21.28 0.80
C ALA A 34 3.91 20.34 1.80
N ALA A 35 3.27 19.21 2.15
CA ALA A 35 3.82 18.22 3.08
C ALA A 35 4.74 17.19 2.42
N ILE A 36 4.89 17.21 1.08
CA ILE A 36 5.64 16.19 0.34
C ILE A 36 7.10 16.01 0.80
N PRO A 37 7.90 17.07 1.05
CA PRO A 37 9.26 16.88 1.53
C PRO A 37 9.31 16.03 2.82
N GLN A 38 8.36 16.26 3.72
CA GLN A 38 8.26 15.54 4.97
C GLN A 38 7.77 14.10 4.77
N PHE A 39 6.76 13.88 3.92
CA PHE A 39 6.28 12.54 3.56
C PHE A 39 7.34 11.70 2.83
N CYS A 40 8.14 12.29 1.95
CA CYS A 40 9.28 11.63 1.33
C CYS A 40 10.31 11.18 2.37
N SER A 41 10.56 11.98 3.42
CA SER A 41 11.45 11.58 4.53
C SER A 41 10.89 10.38 5.30
N TYR A 42 9.58 10.33 5.55
CA TYR A 42 8.92 9.20 6.20
C TYR A 42 8.99 7.94 5.33
N LEU A 43 8.65 8.08 4.06
CA LEU A 43 8.64 6.99 3.10
C LEU A 43 10.04 6.41 2.92
N SER A 44 11.08 7.26 2.84
CA SER A 44 12.48 6.80 2.78
C SER A 44 12.84 5.99 4.03
N SER A 45 12.49 6.48 5.22
CA SER A 45 12.75 5.78 6.48
C SER A 45 12.05 4.41 6.54
N VAL A 46 10.82 4.32 6.04
CA VAL A 46 10.06 3.06 5.92
C VAL A 46 10.73 2.12 4.93
N LEU A 47 11.10 2.60 3.75
CA LEU A 47 11.75 1.77 2.73
C LEU A 47 13.10 1.24 3.20
N ASP A 48 13.92 2.08 3.83
CA ASP A 48 15.21 1.66 4.42
C ASP A 48 15.02 0.54 5.43
N ARG A 49 13.97 0.63 6.27
CA ARG A 49 13.62 -0.42 7.23
C ARG A 49 13.17 -1.70 6.54
N LEU A 50 12.35 -1.61 5.49
CA LEU A 50 11.92 -2.77 4.71
C LEU A 50 13.09 -3.46 4.02
N TYR A 51 14.01 -2.70 3.41
CA TYR A 51 15.25 -3.24 2.84
C TYR A 51 16.09 -3.96 3.89
N HIS A 52 16.21 -3.39 5.10
CA HIS A 52 16.98 -3.99 6.18
C HIS A 52 16.38 -5.31 6.68
N ILE A 53 15.04 -5.39 6.79
CA ILE A 53 14.33 -6.59 7.26
C ILE A 53 14.28 -7.66 6.17
N HIS A 54 14.11 -7.26 4.91
CA HIS A 54 13.89 -8.16 3.78
C HIS A 54 15.05 -8.12 2.78
N GLN A 55 16.27 -8.39 3.26
CA GLN A 55 17.51 -8.27 2.46
C GLN A 55 17.53 -9.12 1.18
N THR A 56 16.74 -10.19 1.13
CA THR A 56 16.64 -11.10 -0.03
C THR A 56 15.44 -10.81 -0.93
N TYR A 57 14.64 -9.79 -0.62
CA TYR A 57 13.43 -9.44 -1.38
C TYR A 57 13.71 -8.30 -2.36
N ASP A 58 13.00 -8.31 -3.47
CA ASP A 58 12.92 -7.14 -4.35
C ASP A 58 11.84 -6.18 -3.83
N VAL A 59 12.25 -4.99 -3.39
CA VAL A 59 11.33 -3.96 -2.87
C VAL A 59 10.97 -3.02 -4.02
N LYS A 60 9.67 -2.92 -4.32
CA LYS A 60 9.13 -2.06 -5.37
C LYS A 60 8.15 -1.03 -4.79
N LEU A 61 8.11 0.14 -5.41
CA LEU A 61 7.22 1.24 -5.04
C LEU A 61 6.29 1.58 -6.20
N GLY A 62 4.99 1.63 -5.94
CA GLY A 62 3.96 2.21 -6.76
C GLY A 62 3.39 3.48 -6.14
N GLN A 63 2.66 4.27 -6.93
CA GLN A 63 2.03 5.50 -6.45
C GLN A 63 0.66 5.71 -7.09
N ILE A 64 -0.29 6.22 -6.32
CA ILE A 64 -1.63 6.58 -6.76
C ILE A 64 -1.97 7.96 -6.19
N ALA A 65 -2.34 8.91 -7.04
CA ALA A 65 -2.92 10.18 -6.59
C ALA A 65 -4.42 10.21 -6.88
N PHE A 66 -5.18 10.70 -5.91
CA PHE A 66 -6.64 10.81 -6.02
C PHE A 66 -7.15 12.19 -5.59
N SER A 67 -8.31 12.57 -6.11
CA SER A 67 -8.96 13.85 -5.86
C SER A 67 -10.15 13.74 -4.91
N ALA A 68 -10.83 14.87 -4.72
CA ALA A 68 -12.19 14.87 -4.23
C ALA A 68 -13.10 14.08 -5.19
N PRO A 69 -14.19 13.47 -4.68
CA PRO A 69 -15.16 12.80 -5.52
C PRO A 69 -15.78 13.79 -6.52
N SER A 70 -15.79 13.43 -7.80
CA SER A 70 -16.54 14.12 -8.85
C SER A 70 -17.68 13.23 -9.34
N SER A 71 -18.72 13.81 -9.94
CA SER A 71 -19.75 13.05 -10.66
C SER A 71 -19.31 12.62 -12.05
N ASP A 72 -18.37 13.35 -12.65
CA ASP A 72 -18.17 13.30 -14.11
C ASP A 72 -16.90 12.54 -14.52
N HIS A 73 -15.98 12.31 -13.57
CA HIS A 73 -14.68 11.71 -13.83
C HIS A 73 -14.26 10.79 -12.68
N SER A 74 -13.40 9.82 -13.01
CA SER A 74 -12.72 9.00 -12.00
C SER A 74 -11.94 9.91 -11.04
N PRO A 75 -12.01 9.67 -9.72
CA PRO A 75 -11.23 10.43 -8.75
C PRO A 75 -9.73 10.11 -8.81
N ILE A 76 -9.29 9.11 -9.57
CA ILE A 76 -7.87 8.79 -9.74
C ILE A 76 -7.24 9.74 -10.76
N ILE A 77 -6.31 10.57 -10.31
CA ILE A 77 -5.63 11.58 -11.16
C ILE A 77 -4.39 11.00 -11.82
N SER A 78 -3.62 10.21 -11.08
CA SER A 78 -2.38 9.62 -11.55
C SER A 78 -2.18 8.24 -10.92
N GLN A 79 -1.50 7.38 -11.66
CA GLN A 79 -1.10 6.07 -11.20
C GLN A 79 0.25 5.70 -11.83
N THR A 80 1.19 5.32 -10.98
CA THR A 80 2.51 4.82 -11.35
C THR A 80 2.62 3.37 -10.92
N ASN A 81 2.88 2.47 -11.87
CA ASN A 81 3.07 1.04 -11.60
C ASN A 81 4.32 0.79 -10.73
N PHE A 82 4.48 -0.43 -10.23
CA PHE A 82 5.61 -0.80 -9.38
C PHE A 82 6.95 -0.64 -10.10
N GLN A 83 7.85 0.14 -9.50
CA GLN A 83 9.18 0.44 -10.03
C GLN A 83 10.22 0.50 -8.89
N ASN A 84 11.48 0.78 -9.24
CA ASN A 84 12.53 1.01 -8.25
C ASN A 84 12.16 2.18 -7.31
N PRO A 85 12.18 1.98 -5.98
CA PRO A 85 11.75 3.02 -5.03
C PRO A 85 12.51 4.33 -5.12
N SER A 86 13.81 4.31 -5.43
CA SER A 86 14.62 5.53 -5.56
C SER A 86 14.14 6.41 -6.71
N HIS A 87 13.74 5.79 -7.83
CA HIS A 87 13.22 6.52 -8.98
C HIS A 87 11.86 7.15 -8.67
N VAL A 88 10.92 6.38 -8.13
CA VAL A 88 9.59 6.92 -7.78
C VAL A 88 9.68 8.01 -6.72
N LEU A 89 10.56 7.84 -5.71
CA LEU A 89 10.83 8.88 -4.71
C LEU A 89 11.37 10.17 -5.33
N SER A 90 12.31 10.09 -6.27
CA SER A 90 12.80 11.29 -6.97
C SER A 90 11.69 11.99 -7.74
N LEU A 91 10.79 11.25 -8.41
CA LEU A 91 9.68 11.85 -9.14
C LEU A 91 8.70 12.57 -8.20
N ILE A 92 8.37 11.96 -7.06
CA ILE A 92 7.49 12.57 -6.05
C ILE A 92 8.12 13.85 -5.49
N ARG A 93 9.42 13.82 -5.16
CA ARG A 93 10.12 14.95 -4.56
C ARG A 93 10.34 16.09 -5.54
N ASP A 94 10.81 15.78 -6.74
CA ASP A 94 11.32 16.76 -7.70
C ASP A 94 10.20 17.24 -8.64
N HIS A 95 9.18 16.41 -8.87
CA HIS A 95 8.04 16.69 -9.78
C HIS A 95 6.67 16.24 -9.22
N PRO A 96 6.27 16.68 -8.01
CA PRO A 96 5.03 16.21 -7.36
C PRO A 96 3.77 16.44 -8.20
N SER A 97 3.71 17.54 -8.96
CA SER A 97 2.57 17.85 -9.84
C SER A 97 2.42 16.87 -10.99
N ASN A 98 3.53 16.39 -11.57
CA ASN A 98 3.50 15.34 -12.60
C ASN A 98 2.97 14.01 -12.02
N MET A 99 3.21 13.78 -10.73
CA MET A 99 2.69 12.65 -9.97
C MET A 99 1.25 12.90 -9.47
N GLY A 100 0.58 13.98 -9.89
CA GLY A 100 -0.81 14.26 -9.50
C GLY A 100 -0.98 14.90 -8.12
N ILE A 101 0.10 15.24 -7.43
CA ILE A 101 0.09 15.76 -6.06
C ILE A 101 0.11 17.29 -6.07
N GLY A 102 -0.66 17.92 -5.17
CA GLY A 102 -0.68 19.39 -5.05
C GLY A 102 -1.35 20.11 -6.22
N ARG A 103 -2.09 19.39 -7.07
CA ARG A 103 -2.73 19.96 -8.27
C ARG A 103 -4.05 20.65 -7.98
N ILE A 104 -4.73 20.25 -6.91
CA ILE A 104 -6.05 20.79 -6.59
C ILE A 104 -5.92 21.75 -5.41
N THR A 105 -6.28 23.00 -5.66
CA THR A 105 -6.46 24.02 -4.62
C THR A 105 -7.77 23.76 -3.91
N ASN A 106 -7.73 22.83 -2.96
CA ASN A 106 -8.84 22.51 -2.09
C ASN A 106 -8.43 22.96 -0.69
N GLY A 107 -9.17 23.94 -0.13
CA GLY A 107 -8.94 24.35 1.25
C GLY A 107 -8.93 23.17 2.22
N SER A 108 -8.37 23.36 3.40
CA SER A 108 -8.37 22.32 4.44
C SER A 108 -9.79 21.86 4.76
N GLY A 109 -10.01 20.55 4.83
CA GLY A 109 -11.27 19.94 5.25
C GLY A 109 -12.20 19.50 4.13
N VAL A 110 -11.80 19.64 2.86
CA VAL A 110 -12.57 19.10 1.73
C VAL A 110 -12.48 17.56 1.75
N PRO A 111 -13.60 16.83 1.80
CA PRO A 111 -13.58 15.37 1.76
C PRO A 111 -12.97 14.82 0.47
N MET A 112 -12.06 13.85 0.61
CA MET A 112 -11.38 13.21 -0.52
C MET A 112 -11.86 11.78 -0.75
N ALA A 113 -11.76 11.32 -2.01
CA ALA A 113 -12.17 9.99 -2.45
C ALA A 113 -11.15 8.89 -2.03
N ILE A 114 -10.86 8.81 -0.74
CA ILE A 114 -9.87 7.89 -0.17
C ILE A 114 -10.22 6.43 -0.47
N VAL A 115 -11.51 6.08 -0.48
CA VAL A 115 -11.98 4.72 -0.79
C VAL A 115 -11.56 4.34 -2.21
N ASP A 116 -11.84 5.18 -3.20
CA ASP A 116 -11.47 4.94 -4.60
C ASP A 116 -9.94 4.83 -4.75
N GLY A 117 -9.18 5.71 -4.07
CA GLY A 117 -7.71 5.65 -4.04
C GLY A 117 -7.16 4.33 -3.49
N ILE A 118 -7.76 3.80 -2.41
CA ILE A 118 -7.36 2.50 -1.84
C ILE A 118 -7.81 1.35 -2.75
N ILE A 119 -8.99 1.39 -3.37
CA ILE A 119 -9.44 0.36 -4.31
C ILE A 119 -8.50 0.28 -5.52
N ALA A 120 -8.06 1.41 -6.07
CA ALA A 120 -7.07 1.44 -7.12
C ALA A 120 -5.75 0.78 -6.69
N ALA A 121 -5.35 0.91 -5.40
CA ALA A 121 -4.20 0.22 -4.84
C ALA A 121 -4.44 -1.29 -4.73
N LEU A 122 -5.63 -1.73 -4.30
CA LEU A 122 -6.01 -3.15 -4.26
C LEU A 122 -5.93 -3.78 -5.65
N GLU A 123 -6.47 -3.09 -6.67
CA GLU A 123 -6.38 -3.52 -8.07
C GLU A 123 -4.94 -3.67 -8.54
N MET A 124 -4.06 -2.77 -8.12
CA MET A 124 -2.66 -2.78 -8.49
C MET A 124 -1.90 -3.92 -7.81
N PHE A 125 -2.17 -4.21 -6.53
CA PHE A 125 -1.65 -5.41 -5.85
C PHE A 125 -2.14 -6.70 -6.49
N ASP A 126 -3.43 -6.82 -6.78
CA ASP A 126 -4.02 -8.02 -7.37
C ASP A 126 -3.44 -8.28 -8.78
N ARG A 127 -3.18 -7.23 -9.56
CA ARG A 127 -2.54 -7.32 -10.89
C ARG A 127 -1.11 -7.83 -10.81
N GLU A 128 -0.29 -7.24 -9.93
CA GLU A 128 1.10 -7.66 -9.76
C GLU A 128 1.19 -9.09 -9.23
N SER A 129 0.35 -9.43 -8.24
CA SER A 129 0.27 -10.79 -7.68
C SER A 129 -0.11 -11.81 -8.75
N SER A 130 -1.08 -11.49 -9.60
CA SER A 130 -1.50 -12.36 -10.72
C SER A 130 -0.38 -12.53 -11.76
N ALA A 131 0.33 -11.45 -12.09
CA ALA A 131 1.48 -11.50 -13.00
C ALA A 131 2.58 -12.42 -12.46
N LEU A 132 2.93 -12.30 -11.18
CA LEU A 132 3.92 -13.16 -10.51
C LEU A 132 3.51 -14.63 -10.47
N GLN A 133 2.22 -14.94 -10.28
CA GLN A 133 1.72 -16.31 -10.30
C GLN A 133 1.78 -16.93 -11.70
N SER A 134 1.43 -16.16 -12.74
CA SER A 134 1.45 -16.63 -14.13
C SER A 134 2.85 -16.98 -14.66
N ALA A 135 3.91 -16.47 -14.01
CA ALA A 135 5.29 -16.73 -14.40
C ALA A 135 5.82 -18.13 -14.01
N ASN A 136 4.94 -19.05 -13.57
CA ASN A 136 5.26 -20.44 -13.16
C ASN A 136 6.30 -20.58 -12.04
N THR A 137 6.56 -19.50 -11.31
CA THR A 137 7.42 -19.55 -10.13
C THR A 137 6.52 -19.87 -8.95
N SER A 138 6.82 -20.96 -8.23
CA SER A 138 6.19 -21.31 -6.95
C SER A 138 5.96 -20.02 -6.16
N SER A 139 4.69 -19.64 -5.97
CA SER A 139 4.26 -18.28 -5.64
C SER A 139 5.24 -17.57 -4.69
N PRO A 140 6.08 -16.64 -5.19
CA PRO A 140 7.05 -15.97 -4.34
C PRO A 140 6.31 -15.26 -3.21
N ASN A 141 6.74 -15.49 -1.97
CA ASN A 141 6.16 -14.86 -0.79
C ASN A 141 6.14 -13.34 -1.01
N THR A 142 4.94 -12.76 -1.14
CA THR A 142 4.78 -11.34 -1.47
C THR A 142 4.21 -10.62 -0.26
N ILE A 143 4.88 -9.54 0.14
CA ILE A 143 4.46 -8.71 1.26
C ILE A 143 3.94 -7.38 0.71
N CYS A 144 2.72 -7.00 1.08
CA CYS A 144 2.06 -5.81 0.55
C CYS A 144 1.94 -4.74 1.64
N HIS A 145 2.42 -3.52 1.35
CA HIS A 145 2.28 -2.35 2.20
C HIS A 145 1.53 -1.24 1.46
N LEU A 146 0.43 -0.77 2.05
CA LEU A 146 -0.28 0.41 1.60
C LEU A 146 0.02 1.56 2.55
N ILE A 147 0.53 2.66 2.02
CA ILE A 147 0.80 3.89 2.76
C ILE A 147 -0.19 4.95 2.28
N LEU A 148 -1.14 5.33 3.13
CA LEU A 148 -2.04 6.45 2.85
C LEU A 148 -1.43 7.74 3.40
N ALA A 149 -1.07 8.66 2.53
CA ALA A 149 -0.55 9.98 2.88
C ALA A 149 -1.58 11.07 2.55
N THR A 150 -2.12 11.74 3.56
CA THR A 150 -3.18 12.72 3.33
C THR A 150 -3.26 13.81 4.40
N SER A 151 -3.75 14.97 3.99
CA SER A 151 -4.08 16.09 4.88
C SER A 151 -5.59 16.28 5.05
N GLN A 152 -6.40 15.45 4.39
CA GLN A 152 -7.81 15.70 4.18
C GLN A 152 -8.66 14.56 4.76
N PRO A 153 -9.91 14.84 5.15
CA PRO A 153 -10.81 13.80 5.63
C PRO A 153 -11.32 12.90 4.49
N PRO A 154 -11.67 11.63 4.78
CA PRO A 154 -12.35 10.79 3.81
C PRO A 154 -13.78 11.28 3.56
N ASP A 155 -14.25 11.18 2.31
CA ASP A 155 -15.69 11.11 2.05
C ASP A 155 -16.21 9.75 2.48
N LYS A 156 -17.03 9.73 3.54
CA LYS A 156 -17.63 8.51 4.10
C LYS A 156 -18.99 8.17 3.50
N THR A 157 -19.57 9.09 2.73
CA THR A 157 -20.95 8.98 2.25
C THR A 157 -21.05 8.22 0.94
N ARG A 158 -19.95 8.14 0.19
CA ARG A 158 -19.91 7.48 -1.11
C ARG A 158 -19.45 6.02 -1.00
N GLN A 159 -20.14 5.17 -1.75
CA GLN A 159 -19.57 3.90 -2.22
C GLN A 159 -18.60 4.21 -3.37
N SER A 160 -17.65 3.31 -3.60
CA SER A 160 -16.75 3.36 -4.76
C SER A 160 -17.50 3.78 -6.03
N SER A 161 -17.08 4.89 -6.64
CA SER A 161 -17.62 5.35 -7.93
C SER A 161 -17.04 4.56 -9.11
N THR A 162 -15.99 3.78 -8.85
CA THR A 162 -15.41 2.82 -9.78
C THR A 162 -16.36 1.64 -10.04
N GLU A 163 -17.39 1.88 -10.86
CA GLU A 163 -18.26 0.83 -11.44
C GLU A 163 -17.48 -0.08 -12.42
N THR A 164 -16.26 0.29 -12.77
CA THR A 164 -15.55 -0.27 -13.93
C THR A 164 -14.98 -1.68 -13.72
N ARG A 165 -14.92 -2.18 -12.47
CA ARG A 165 -14.48 -3.57 -12.20
C ARG A 165 -15.35 -4.25 -11.13
N ASN A 166 -16.23 -5.15 -11.58
CA ASN A 166 -17.18 -5.93 -10.77
C ASN A 166 -16.59 -6.60 -9.51
N GLN A 167 -15.29 -6.89 -9.47
CA GLN A 167 -14.68 -7.64 -8.36
C GLN A 167 -14.55 -6.84 -7.06
N PHE A 168 -14.67 -5.52 -7.12
CA PHE A 168 -14.53 -4.61 -5.97
C PHE A 168 -15.81 -3.87 -5.63
N TYR A 169 -16.94 -4.28 -6.22
CA TYR A 169 -18.23 -3.69 -5.96
C TYR A 169 -19.10 -4.65 -5.13
N PRO A 170 -19.74 -4.19 -4.03
CA PRO A 170 -19.69 -2.84 -3.45
C PRO A 170 -18.68 -2.74 -2.28
N ILE A 171 -17.47 -2.22 -2.53
CA ILE A 171 -16.57 -1.75 -1.45
C ILE A 171 -16.98 -0.34 -1.01
N SER A 172 -17.14 -0.19 0.30
CA SER A 172 -17.44 1.07 0.98
C SER A 172 -16.42 1.35 2.07
N TRP A 173 -16.51 2.54 2.67
CA TRP A 173 -15.70 2.90 3.85
C TRP A 173 -15.76 1.85 4.97
N GLN A 174 -16.93 1.22 5.18
CA GLN A 174 -17.15 0.24 6.25
C GLN A 174 -16.58 -1.14 5.91
N THR A 175 -16.57 -1.54 4.64
CA THR A 175 -16.07 -2.88 4.22
C THR A 175 -14.59 -2.87 3.88
N LEU A 176 -14.01 -1.69 3.65
CA LEU A 176 -12.60 -1.53 3.27
C LEU A 176 -11.61 -2.20 4.22
N PRO A 177 -11.75 -2.14 5.56
CA PRO A 177 -10.83 -2.82 6.46
C PRO A 177 -10.88 -4.35 6.33
N ALA A 178 -12.03 -4.93 6.02
CA ALA A 178 -12.14 -6.36 5.78
C ALA A 178 -11.40 -6.77 4.49
N GLU A 179 -11.51 -5.97 3.44
CA GLU A 179 -10.84 -6.23 2.15
C GLU A 179 -9.31 -6.09 2.23
N LEU A 180 -8.80 -5.16 3.03
CA LEU A 180 -7.36 -5.04 3.32
C LEU A 180 -6.83 -6.26 4.08
N ARG A 181 -7.56 -6.71 5.12
CA ARG A 181 -7.19 -7.89 5.92
C ARG A 181 -7.23 -9.19 5.11
N LYS A 182 -8.27 -9.36 4.29
CA LYS A 182 -8.42 -10.52 3.39
C LYS A 182 -7.21 -10.69 2.46
N ARG A 183 -6.55 -9.59 2.09
CA ARG A 183 -5.36 -9.55 1.24
C ARG A 183 -4.04 -9.48 2.01
N TYR A 184 -4.06 -9.52 3.34
CA TYR A 184 -2.88 -9.40 4.20
C TYR A 184 -2.06 -8.12 3.91
N ILE A 185 -2.75 -7.00 3.64
CA ILE A 185 -2.09 -5.72 3.35
C ILE A 185 -1.79 -4.98 4.65
N ASN A 186 -0.52 -4.63 4.84
CA ASN A 186 -0.07 -3.77 5.93
C ASN A 186 -0.44 -2.32 5.63
N LEU A 187 -1.36 -1.74 6.40
CA LEU A 187 -1.78 -0.34 6.23
C LEU A 187 -0.97 0.58 7.12
N SER A 188 -0.33 1.60 6.55
CA SER A 188 0.31 2.70 7.29
C SER A 188 -0.31 4.04 6.87
N LEU A 189 -0.31 5.01 7.78
CA LEU A 189 -0.91 6.33 7.59
C LEU A 189 0.11 7.45 7.86
N PHE A 190 0.24 8.38 6.92
CA PHE A 190 0.99 9.63 7.10
C PHE A 190 0.02 10.82 7.04
N LEU A 191 -0.30 11.40 8.19
CA LEU A 191 -1.30 12.47 8.28
C LEU A 191 -0.67 13.76 8.77
N THR A 192 -0.88 14.86 8.06
CA THR A 192 -0.44 16.20 8.51
C THR A 192 -1.24 16.68 9.73
N THR A 193 -2.49 16.26 9.83
CA THR A 193 -3.36 16.53 10.97
C THR A 193 -3.99 15.24 11.48
N PRO A 194 -4.22 15.10 12.80
CA PRO A 194 -4.92 13.93 13.34
C PRO A 194 -6.30 13.77 12.70
N ASN A 195 -6.59 12.58 12.16
CA ASN A 195 -7.91 12.26 11.62
C ASN A 195 -8.51 11.04 12.34
N PRO A 196 -9.51 11.21 13.22
CA PRO A 196 -10.11 10.11 13.97
C PRO A 196 -10.70 9.01 13.08
N SER A 197 -11.19 9.37 11.88
CA SER A 197 -11.82 8.42 10.96
C SER A 197 -10.79 7.50 10.33
N LEU A 198 -9.67 8.07 9.87
CA LEU A 198 -8.57 7.30 9.30
C LEU A 198 -7.91 6.44 10.38
N TYR A 199 -7.74 6.99 11.58
CA TYR A 199 -7.21 6.24 12.72
C TYR A 199 -8.12 5.07 13.11
N TYR A 200 -9.44 5.28 13.13
CA TYR A 200 -10.41 4.21 13.39
C TYR A 200 -10.33 3.10 12.32
N MET A 201 -10.26 3.46 11.04
CA MET A 201 -10.05 2.50 9.94
C MET A 201 -8.75 1.72 10.12
N TYR A 202 -7.64 2.39 10.45
CA TYR A 202 -6.35 1.76 10.72
C TYR A 202 -6.43 0.73 11.85
N ASN A 203 -7.10 1.04 12.97
CA ASN A 203 -7.28 0.09 14.07
C ASN A 203 -8.16 -1.12 13.68
N GLN A 204 -9.09 -0.97 12.73
CA GLN A 204 -9.86 -2.10 12.23
C GLN A 204 -9.03 -3.02 11.32
N VAL A 205 -8.01 -2.48 10.65
CA VAL A 205 -7.06 -3.29 9.86
C VAL A 205 -6.05 -3.96 10.78
N ALA A 206 -5.58 -3.27 11.83
CA ALA A 206 -4.65 -3.78 12.83
C ALA A 206 -5.33 -3.93 14.21
N PRO A 207 -6.15 -4.97 14.44
CA PRO A 207 -6.88 -5.14 15.70
C PRO A 207 -5.98 -5.51 16.89
N ASP A 208 -4.76 -5.99 16.63
CA ASP A 208 -3.79 -6.37 17.64
C ASP A 208 -2.59 -5.41 17.60
N SER A 209 -2.26 -4.85 18.77
CA SER A 209 -1.18 -3.88 18.95
C SER A 209 0.19 -4.44 18.58
N ARG A 210 0.37 -5.76 18.53
CA ARG A 210 1.61 -6.41 18.06
C ARG A 210 1.93 -6.12 16.59
N TYR A 211 0.93 -5.77 15.78
CA TYR A 211 1.14 -5.39 14.38
C TYR A 211 1.40 -3.88 14.21
N MET A 212 1.27 -3.09 15.28
CA MET A 212 1.46 -1.65 15.24
C MET A 212 2.88 -1.29 15.65
N ASP A 213 3.56 -0.53 14.80
CA ASP A 213 4.90 -0.05 15.06
C ASP A 213 4.88 1.43 15.44
N LYS A 214 5.70 1.79 16.43
CA LYS A 214 5.97 3.20 16.74
C LYS A 214 6.95 3.76 15.70
N PRO A 215 6.73 4.98 15.18
CA PRO A 215 7.72 5.63 14.32
C PRO A 215 9.09 5.71 15.00
N TRP A 216 10.14 5.23 14.32
CA TRP A 216 11.54 5.31 14.76
C TRP A 216 12.27 6.51 14.17
N PHE A 217 11.57 7.35 13.42
CA PHE A 217 12.06 8.55 12.77
C PHE A 217 11.27 9.78 13.27
N PRO A 218 11.86 10.99 13.20
CA PRO A 218 11.16 12.21 13.61
C PRO A 218 9.89 12.45 12.80
N THR A 219 8.76 12.72 13.45
CA THR A 219 7.46 12.94 12.79
C THR A 219 7.04 14.40 12.69
N GLY A 220 7.86 15.36 13.17
CA GLY A 220 7.58 16.79 13.01
C GLY A 220 6.23 17.28 13.52
N GLY A 221 5.56 16.55 14.42
CA GLY A 221 4.19 16.84 14.89
C GLY A 221 3.07 16.22 14.04
N ASN A 222 3.38 15.62 12.90
CA ASN A 222 2.43 14.85 12.08
C ASN A 222 2.02 13.56 12.79
N SER A 223 0.81 13.08 12.48
CA SER A 223 0.31 11.80 12.97
C SER A 223 0.73 10.68 12.02
N VAL A 224 1.63 9.81 12.48
CA VAL A 224 2.18 8.70 11.70
C VAL A 224 1.83 7.40 12.41
N TYR A 225 1.18 6.49 11.68
CA TYR A 225 0.78 5.16 12.16
C TYR A 225 1.37 4.11 11.22
N LEU A 226 2.09 3.13 11.75
CA LEU A 226 2.86 2.17 10.97
C LEU A 226 2.44 0.74 11.30
N MET A 227 2.36 -0.11 10.28
CA MET A 227 2.03 -1.53 10.42
C MET A 227 3.04 -2.40 9.65
N GLY A 228 3.45 -3.52 10.26
CA GLY A 228 4.25 -4.55 9.60
C GLY A 228 5.72 -4.17 9.38
N MET A 229 6.26 -3.27 10.19
CA MET A 229 7.65 -2.79 10.15
C MET A 229 8.58 -3.54 11.11
N THR A 230 8.06 -4.58 11.76
CA THR A 230 8.82 -5.55 12.54
C THR A 230 8.83 -6.89 11.81
N ALA A 231 9.96 -7.58 11.89
CA ALA A 231 10.19 -8.90 11.31
C ALA A 231 9.40 -10.01 12.02
N LEU A 232 8.14 -9.75 12.43
CA LEU A 232 7.24 -10.78 12.92
C LEU A 232 6.96 -11.73 11.77
N SER A 233 7.89 -12.68 11.72
CA SER A 233 8.07 -13.77 10.81
C SER A 233 6.78 -14.56 10.78
N LYS A 234 6.19 -14.65 9.60
CA LYS A 234 5.10 -15.57 9.29
C LYS A 234 3.86 -15.30 10.15
N PHE A 235 2.77 -14.87 9.51
CA PHE A 235 1.49 -15.46 9.88
C PHE A 235 1.74 -16.96 9.98
N ASP A 236 1.66 -17.50 11.20
CA ASP A 236 2.15 -18.83 11.51
C ASP A 236 1.48 -19.78 10.50
N SER A 237 2.30 -20.42 9.66
CA SER A 237 1.86 -21.44 8.70
C SER A 237 1.16 -22.63 9.39
N ARG A 238 1.03 -22.59 10.72
CA ARG A 238 0.22 -23.45 11.58
C ARG A 238 -1.27 -23.10 11.63
N GLY A 239 -1.74 -22.10 10.87
CA GLY A 239 -3.18 -21.84 10.77
C GLY A 239 -3.73 -20.99 11.92
N ASP A 240 -2.90 -20.12 12.49
CA ASP A 240 -3.42 -18.92 13.18
C ASP A 240 -3.95 -17.98 12.09
N SER A 241 -5.10 -18.37 11.53
CA SER A 241 -6.00 -17.45 10.87
C SER A 241 -6.15 -16.22 11.76
N TRP A 242 -6.23 -15.04 11.16
CA TRP A 242 -6.87 -13.88 11.79
C TRP A 242 -8.00 -14.37 12.70
N PRO A 243 -8.08 -13.94 13.98
CA PRO A 243 -9.08 -14.48 14.89
C PRO A 243 -10.42 -14.53 14.17
N SER A 244 -10.94 -15.75 13.96
CA SER A 244 -12.09 -16.07 13.10
C SER A 244 -13.42 -15.46 13.59
N PHE A 245 -13.34 -14.44 14.45
CA PHE A 245 -14.43 -13.82 15.18
C PHE A 245 -15.31 -12.87 14.38
N PHE A 246 -15.09 -12.70 13.07
CA PHE A 246 -15.90 -11.79 12.24
C PHE A 246 -16.61 -12.43 11.05
N MET A 247 -16.69 -13.77 10.99
CA MET A 247 -17.46 -14.48 9.95
C MET A 247 -18.94 -14.71 10.31
N LEU A 248 -19.53 -13.85 11.15
CA LEU A 248 -20.94 -13.92 11.54
C LEU A 248 -21.55 -12.51 11.57
N VAL A 249 -21.82 -11.95 10.38
CA VAL A 249 -22.97 -11.06 10.17
C VAL A 249 -23.51 -11.34 8.76
N THR A 250 -24.46 -12.26 8.68
CA THR A 250 -25.52 -12.25 7.67
C THR A 250 -26.79 -11.79 8.34
#